data_AF-A0A554LDJ2-F1
#
_entry.id   AF-A0A554LDJ2-F1
#
_cell.length_a   1.000
_cell.length_b   1.000
_cell.length_c   1.000
_cell.angle_alpha   90.00
_cell.angle_beta   90.00
_cell.angle_gamma   90.00
#
_symmetry.space_group_name_H-M   'P 1'
#
loop_
_entity.id
_entity.type
_entity.pdbx_description
1 polymer ?
#
loop_
_entity_poly.entity_id
_entity_poly.type
_entity_poly.pdbx_seq_one_letter_code
_entity_poly.pdbx_strand_id
1 'polypeptide(L)'
;MITGKSLHNSNTVFVMQQGSFVVPENGEFSIIYTGAEAEGMHFIDDPAMQVKLLTVPKLGVTVTLDGGKLKIDDIKKRDFGENNIVKESIRAFNSLFPDKDIVGFGFNMDIYYRFDNAIPIELLTDNFVDKKLPGSREITDFGFQFSARNEKSGRFERYFFKIAAPLELIAHVNHHYTERSVPKEERLKELFAACYNETDEVIEALNF
;
A
#
# COMPACT_ATOMS: atom_id res chain seq x y z
N MET A 1 3.95 3.65 -24.85
CA MET A 1 3.06 4.68 -24.28
C MET A 1 2.11 3.98 -23.32
N ILE A 2 1.93 4.52 -22.10
CA ILE A 2 0.96 4.01 -21.13
C ILE A 2 -0.44 4.34 -21.65
N THR A 3 -1.33 3.36 -21.69
CA THR A 3 -2.73 3.51 -22.17
C THR A 3 -3.77 3.24 -21.10
N GLY A 4 -3.35 2.67 -19.98
CA GLY A 4 -4.18 2.52 -18.81
C GLY A 4 -3.32 2.51 -17.56
N LYS A 5 -3.87 3.10 -16.50
CA LYS A 5 -3.33 3.09 -15.15
C LYS A 5 -4.50 2.86 -14.19
N SER A 6 -4.37 1.91 -13.28
CA SER A 6 -5.40 1.65 -12.28
C SER A 6 -4.79 1.25 -10.95
N LEU A 7 -5.32 1.81 -9.86
CA LEU A 7 -4.98 1.37 -8.52
C LEU A 7 -5.74 0.08 -8.21
N HIS A 8 -5.02 -0.99 -7.85
CA HIS A 8 -5.62 -2.30 -7.58
C HIS A 8 -5.77 -2.57 -6.08
N ASN A 9 -4.70 -2.35 -5.31
CA ASN A 9 -4.74 -2.43 -3.85
C ASN A 9 -4.07 -1.18 -3.29
N SER A 10 -4.55 -0.76 -2.13
CA SER A 10 -3.93 0.32 -1.38
C SER A 10 -4.14 0.15 0.12
N ASN A 11 -3.14 0.52 0.90
CA ASN A 11 -3.30 0.68 2.34
C ASN A 11 -2.42 1.80 2.90
N THR A 12 -2.80 2.26 4.08
CA THR A 12 -1.98 3.10 4.95
C THR A 12 -1.49 2.26 6.11
N VAL A 13 -0.26 2.51 6.56
CA VAL A 13 0.30 1.91 7.77
C VAL A 13 0.86 3.01 8.67
N PHE A 14 0.47 3.00 9.94
CA PHE A 14 1.09 3.77 11.01
C PHE A 14 1.86 2.85 11.94
N VAL A 15 3.10 3.22 12.27
CA VAL A 15 3.96 2.46 13.18
C VAL A 15 4.05 3.20 14.51
N MET A 16 3.53 2.60 15.56
CA MET A 16 3.48 3.18 16.90
C MET A 16 4.83 3.09 17.60
N GLN A 17 5.10 4.04 18.50
CA GLN A 17 6.29 3.99 19.35
C GLN A 17 6.14 2.91 20.44
N GLN A 18 6.99 1.87 20.40
CA GLN A 18 6.86 0.70 21.28
C GLN A 18 6.87 1.02 22.78
N GLY A 19 7.58 2.07 23.21
CA GLY A 19 7.66 2.46 24.62
C GLY A 19 6.39 3.12 25.18
N SER A 20 5.49 3.60 24.32
CA SER A 20 4.25 4.31 24.69
C SER A 20 2.98 3.63 24.16
N PHE A 21 3.16 2.51 23.45
CA PHE A 21 2.10 1.75 22.81
C PHE A 21 1.34 0.92 23.84
N VAL A 22 0.03 1.16 23.89
CA VAL A 22 -0.92 0.37 24.66
C VAL A 22 -1.92 -0.17 23.65
N VAL A 23 -2.11 -1.48 23.64
CA VAL A 23 -3.11 -2.13 22.77
C VAL A 23 -4.49 -1.66 23.22
N PRO A 24 -5.32 -1.09 22.32
CA PRO A 24 -6.68 -0.69 22.65
C PRO A 24 -7.54 -1.87 23.11
N GLU A 25 -8.48 -1.58 23.99
CA GLU A 25 -9.47 -2.56 24.43
C GLU A 25 -10.39 -2.96 23.28
N ASN A 26 -10.96 -4.17 23.35
CA ASN A 26 -11.87 -4.67 22.31
C ASN A 26 -13.10 -3.76 22.13
N GLY A 27 -13.56 -3.14 23.21
CA GLY A 27 -14.63 -2.15 23.17
C GLY A 27 -14.24 -0.93 22.33
N GLU A 28 -13.04 -0.38 22.54
CA GLU A 28 -12.53 0.79 21.79
C GLU A 28 -12.35 0.47 20.31
N PHE A 29 -11.82 -0.71 20.01
CA PHE A 29 -11.58 -1.16 18.63
C PHE A 29 -12.87 -1.43 17.87
N SER A 30 -13.86 -2.06 18.50
CA SER A 30 -15.12 -2.41 17.84
C SER A 30 -16.04 -1.21 17.57
N ILE A 31 -15.81 -0.07 18.23
CA ILE A 31 -16.64 1.15 18.11
C ILE A 31 -16.01 2.29 17.31
N ILE A 32 -14.89 2.05 16.61
CA ILE A 32 -14.30 3.05 15.67
C ILE A 32 -15.37 3.60 14.71
N TYR A 33 -16.29 2.73 14.33
CA TYR A 33 -17.44 3.02 13.47
C TYR A 33 -18.73 2.67 14.21
N THR A 34 -19.74 3.53 14.08
CA THR A 34 -21.03 3.38 14.74
C THR A 34 -22.19 3.77 13.81
N GLY A 35 -23.42 3.45 14.20
CA GLY A 35 -24.62 3.78 13.43
C GLY A 35 -24.70 3.04 12.09
N ALA A 36 -25.18 3.73 11.04
CA ALA A 36 -25.41 3.12 9.73
C ALA A 36 -24.11 2.65 9.03
N GLU A 37 -22.98 3.29 9.32
CA GLU A 37 -21.67 2.92 8.75
C GLU A 37 -21.16 1.58 9.32
N ALA A 38 -21.63 1.21 10.51
CA ALA A 38 -21.20 0.00 11.21
C ALA A 38 -21.98 -1.27 10.83
N GLU A 39 -22.99 -1.12 9.97
CA GLU A 39 -23.83 -2.24 9.56
C GLU A 39 -23.01 -3.33 8.85
N GLY A 40 -23.06 -4.55 9.37
CA GLY A 40 -22.33 -5.70 8.83
C GLY A 40 -20.85 -5.76 9.22
N MET A 41 -20.40 -4.96 10.19
CA MET A 41 -19.04 -5.05 10.70
C MET A 41 -18.73 -6.41 11.31
N HIS A 42 -17.49 -6.85 11.13
CA HIS A 42 -16.97 -8.10 11.68
C HIS A 42 -15.65 -7.85 12.40
N PHE A 43 -15.58 -8.23 13.67
CA PHE A 43 -14.41 -8.07 14.51
C PHE A 43 -13.78 -9.43 14.84
N ILE A 44 -12.46 -9.51 14.71
CA ILE A 44 -11.64 -10.65 15.09
C ILE A 44 -10.56 -10.14 16.04
N ASP A 45 -10.41 -10.85 17.15
CA ASP A 45 -9.27 -10.71 18.08
C ASP A 45 -8.55 -12.05 18.10
N ASP A 46 -7.33 -12.10 17.60
CA ASP A 46 -6.46 -13.26 17.66
C ASP A 46 -5.29 -12.99 18.62
N PRO A 47 -5.38 -13.44 19.88
CA PRO A 47 -4.33 -13.23 20.87
C PRO A 47 -3.04 -14.00 20.55
N ALA A 48 -3.13 -15.11 19.81
CA ALA A 48 -1.96 -15.91 19.48
C ALA A 48 -1.10 -15.21 18.41
N MET A 49 -1.74 -14.54 17.45
CA MET A 49 -1.07 -13.72 16.45
C MET A 49 -0.84 -12.27 16.91
N GLN A 50 -1.43 -11.85 18.04
CA GLN A 50 -1.45 -10.46 18.51
C GLN A 50 -2.05 -9.50 17.46
N VAL A 51 -3.11 -9.96 16.80
CA VAL A 51 -3.79 -9.24 15.72
C VAL A 51 -5.23 -8.94 16.13
N LYS A 52 -5.62 -7.67 15.99
CA LYS A 52 -7.03 -7.25 15.98
C LYS A 52 -7.41 -6.84 14.56
N LEU A 53 -8.55 -7.30 14.09
CA LEU A 53 -9.03 -7.00 12.74
C LEU A 53 -10.50 -6.61 12.78
N LEU A 54 -10.83 -5.50 12.15
CA LEU A 54 -12.19 -4.99 12.02
C LEU A 54 -12.50 -4.74 10.55
N THR A 55 -13.35 -5.59 9.98
CA THR A 55 -13.86 -5.40 8.62
C THR A 55 -15.08 -4.50 8.68
N VAL A 56 -15.12 -3.47 7.83
CA VAL A 56 -16.21 -2.48 7.75
C VAL A 56 -16.76 -2.44 6.31
N PRO A 57 -17.67 -3.38 5.94
CA PRO A 57 -18.05 -3.57 4.53
C PRO A 57 -18.70 -2.35 3.86
N LYS A 58 -19.50 -1.58 4.61
CA LYS A 58 -20.16 -0.36 4.08
C LYS A 58 -19.13 0.65 3.59
N LEU A 59 -18.09 0.88 4.38
CA LEU A 59 -16.99 1.78 4.04
C LEU A 59 -15.97 1.14 3.09
N GLY A 60 -15.99 -0.19 2.96
CA GLY A 60 -15.08 -0.92 2.10
C GLY A 60 -13.66 -0.92 2.62
N VAL A 61 -13.48 -0.95 3.94
CA VAL A 61 -12.16 -0.95 4.57
C VAL A 61 -12.01 -2.07 5.60
N THR A 62 -10.77 -2.44 5.87
CA THR A 62 -10.39 -3.25 7.03
C THR A 62 -9.39 -2.49 7.87
N VAL A 63 -9.63 -2.39 9.17
CA VAL A 63 -8.70 -1.84 10.17
C VAL A 63 -8.02 -3.01 10.87
N THR A 64 -6.70 -3.10 10.75
CA THR A 64 -5.89 -4.15 11.37
C THR A 64 -4.89 -3.53 12.33
N LEU A 65 -4.82 -4.02 13.55
CA LEU A 65 -3.75 -3.74 14.49
C LEU A 65 -2.92 -5.01 14.65
N ASP A 66 -1.69 -4.99 14.16
CA ASP A 66 -0.73 -6.09 14.23
C ASP A 66 0.48 -5.63 15.06
N GLY A 67 0.49 -6.03 16.34
CA GLY A 67 1.40 -5.47 17.33
C GLY A 67 1.33 -3.93 17.34
N GLY A 68 2.49 -3.26 17.15
CA GLY A 68 2.58 -1.80 17.10
C GLY A 68 2.24 -1.18 15.74
N LYS A 69 1.58 -1.87 14.82
CA LYS A 69 1.25 -1.35 13.48
C LYS A 69 -0.26 -1.26 13.29
N LEU A 70 -0.75 -0.06 13.03
CA LEU A 70 -2.12 0.16 12.61
C LEU A 70 -2.17 0.24 11.08
N LYS A 71 -2.91 -0.66 10.45
CA LYS A 71 -3.07 -0.77 9.00
C LYS A 71 -4.52 -0.57 8.62
N ILE A 72 -4.76 0.22 7.58
CA ILE A 72 -6.09 0.43 7.01
C ILE A 72 -5.98 0.03 5.54
N ASP A 73 -6.72 -1.01 5.16
CA ASP A 73 -6.77 -1.57 3.81
C ASP A 73 -8.07 -1.21 3.08
N ASP A 74 -7.99 -0.92 1.78
CA ASP A 74 -9.17 -0.82 0.92
C ASP A 74 -9.52 -2.21 0.38
N ILE A 75 -10.65 -2.76 0.80
CA ILE A 75 -11.11 -4.08 0.36
C ILE A 75 -12.00 -4.02 -0.89
N LYS A 76 -12.45 -2.82 -1.29
CA LYS A 76 -13.26 -2.63 -2.51
C LYS A 76 -12.41 -2.44 -3.76
N LYS A 77 -11.08 -2.33 -3.63
CA LYS A 77 -10.14 -2.13 -4.75
C LYS A 77 -10.55 -0.94 -5.61
N ARG A 78 -10.90 0.16 -4.94
CA ARG A 78 -11.36 1.38 -5.58
C ARG A 78 -10.22 2.03 -6.33
N ASP A 79 -10.57 2.62 -7.45
CA ASP A 79 -9.61 3.42 -8.19
C ASP A 79 -9.23 4.68 -7.38
N PHE A 80 -8.12 5.30 -7.77
CA PHE A 80 -7.49 6.38 -6.99
C PHE A 80 -8.47 7.51 -6.64
N GLY A 81 -9.32 7.93 -7.58
CA GLY A 81 -10.28 9.04 -7.39
C GLY A 81 -11.45 8.74 -6.44
N GLU A 82 -11.75 7.47 -6.16
CA GLU A 82 -12.88 7.04 -5.33
C GLU A 82 -12.44 6.53 -3.95
N ASN A 83 -11.13 6.49 -3.72
CA ASN A 83 -10.54 5.86 -2.56
C ASN A 83 -10.69 6.77 -1.32
N ASN A 84 -11.18 6.21 -0.21
CA ASN A 84 -11.34 6.93 1.07
C ASN A 84 -10.29 6.55 2.12
N ILE A 85 -9.25 5.77 1.76
CA ILE A 85 -8.31 5.17 2.71
C ILE A 85 -7.70 6.21 3.63
N VAL A 86 -7.33 7.39 3.10
CA VAL A 86 -6.72 8.47 3.89
C VAL A 86 -7.67 8.97 4.98
N LYS A 87 -8.93 9.24 4.63
CA LYS A 87 -9.96 9.68 5.58
C LYS A 87 -10.18 8.62 6.66
N GLU A 88 -10.32 7.37 6.26
CA GLU A 88 -10.56 6.26 7.19
C GLU A 88 -9.33 5.96 8.06
N SER A 89 -8.12 6.18 7.53
CA SER A 89 -6.86 6.05 8.25
C SER A 89 -6.75 7.06 9.39
N ILE A 90 -7.05 8.33 9.11
CA ILE A 90 -7.04 9.39 10.12
C ILE A 90 -8.12 9.15 11.17
N ARG A 91 -9.33 8.77 10.75
CA ARG A 91 -10.42 8.44 11.68
C ARG A 91 -10.03 7.30 12.62
N ALA A 92 -9.58 6.16 12.07
CA ALA A 92 -9.17 5.01 12.86
C ALA A 92 -8.02 5.35 13.80
N PHE A 93 -7.01 6.09 13.32
CA PHE A 93 -5.90 6.52 14.16
C PHE A 93 -6.38 7.42 15.32
N ASN A 94 -7.14 8.47 15.03
CA ASN A 94 -7.59 9.42 16.07
C ASN A 94 -8.57 8.78 17.06
N SER A 95 -9.36 7.80 16.64
CA SER A 95 -10.26 7.06 17.54
C SER A 95 -9.50 6.17 18.53
N LEU A 96 -8.40 5.54 18.09
CA LEU A 96 -7.66 4.59 18.91
C LEU A 96 -6.46 5.22 19.64
N PHE A 97 -5.88 6.26 19.06
CA PHE A 97 -4.59 6.83 19.44
C PHE A 97 -4.57 8.37 19.35
N PRO A 98 -5.54 9.08 19.95
CA PRO A 98 -5.73 10.53 19.75
C PRO A 98 -4.52 11.41 20.06
N ASP A 99 -3.66 10.97 20.99
CA ASP A 99 -2.50 11.73 21.50
C ASP A 99 -1.19 10.93 21.43
N LYS A 100 -1.07 9.96 20.51
CA LYS A 100 0.12 9.11 20.42
C LYS A 100 1.04 9.53 19.28
N ASP A 101 2.33 9.57 19.59
CA ASP A 101 3.38 9.70 18.60
C ASP A 101 3.55 8.38 17.82
N ILE A 102 3.91 8.54 16.55
CA ILE A 102 4.31 7.44 15.66
C ILE A 102 5.84 7.45 15.50
N VAL A 103 6.39 6.32 15.06
CA VAL A 103 7.79 6.22 14.60
C VAL A 103 7.88 6.52 13.11
N GLY A 104 6.77 6.31 12.40
CA GLY A 104 6.64 6.60 10.99
C GLY A 104 5.31 6.11 10.46
N PHE A 105 5.05 6.44 9.22
CA PHE A 105 3.89 5.99 8.49
C PHE A 105 4.27 5.64 7.05
N GLY A 106 3.33 5.09 6.30
CA GLY A 106 3.58 4.76 4.91
C GLY A 106 2.34 4.35 4.16
N PHE A 107 2.53 4.18 2.85
CA PHE A 107 1.50 3.71 1.93
C PHE A 107 2.05 2.53 1.17
N ASN A 108 1.21 1.51 0.98
CA ASN A 108 1.49 0.43 0.06
C ASN A 108 0.45 0.46 -1.05
N MET A 109 0.89 0.38 -2.30
CA MET A 109 0.04 0.47 -3.48
C MET A 109 0.43 -0.60 -4.50
N ASP A 110 -0.59 -1.21 -5.08
CA ASP A 110 -0.44 -2.06 -6.26
C ASP A 110 -1.04 -1.32 -7.43
N ILE A 111 -0.20 -0.88 -8.37
CA ILE A 111 -0.61 -0.07 -9.53
C ILE A 111 -0.41 -0.90 -10.79
N TYR A 112 -1.47 -1.02 -11.59
CA TYR A 112 -1.46 -1.78 -12.82
C TYR A 112 -1.37 -0.81 -13.98
N TYR A 113 -0.41 -1.04 -14.87
CA TYR A 113 -0.18 -0.28 -16.08
C TYR A 113 -0.43 -1.15 -17.30
N ARG A 114 -1.09 -0.56 -18.30
CA ARG A 114 -1.31 -1.15 -19.63
C ARG A 114 -0.59 -0.32 -20.67
N PHE A 115 -0.06 -0.99 -21.69
CA PHE A 115 0.71 -0.37 -22.77
C PHE A 115 0.14 -0.76 -24.14
N ASP A 116 0.29 0.11 -25.13
CA ASP A 116 -0.12 -0.19 -26.52
C ASP A 116 0.71 -1.29 -27.18
N ASN A 117 1.99 -1.37 -26.81
CA ASN A 117 2.93 -2.32 -27.40
C ASN A 117 3.13 -3.48 -26.45
N ALA A 118 3.06 -4.70 -26.99
CA ALA A 118 3.47 -5.87 -26.25
C ALA A 118 4.98 -5.80 -26.00
N ILE A 119 5.38 -5.83 -24.74
CA ILE A 119 6.79 -5.95 -24.37
C ILE A 119 7.13 -7.45 -24.41
N PRO A 120 7.93 -7.93 -25.37
CA PRO A 120 8.30 -9.34 -25.40
C PRO A 120 9.16 -9.63 -24.17
N ILE A 121 8.68 -10.52 -23.32
CA ILE A 121 9.30 -10.75 -22.02
C ILE A 121 10.68 -11.37 -22.15
N GLU A 122 10.88 -12.12 -23.23
CA GLU A 122 12.15 -12.70 -23.62
C GLU A 122 13.22 -11.63 -23.84
N LEU A 123 12.87 -10.55 -24.55
CA LEU A 123 13.81 -9.44 -24.81
C LEU A 123 14.25 -8.75 -23.53
N LEU A 124 13.35 -8.62 -22.56
CA LEU A 124 13.72 -8.07 -21.26
C LEU A 124 14.60 -9.03 -20.49
N THR A 125 14.23 -10.31 -20.44
CA THR A 125 15.00 -11.31 -19.66
C THR A 125 16.40 -11.54 -20.22
N ASP A 126 16.58 -11.45 -21.54
CA ASP A 126 17.88 -11.61 -22.19
C ASP A 126 18.88 -10.52 -21.76
N ASN A 127 18.41 -9.35 -21.33
CA ASN A 127 19.26 -8.29 -20.78
C ASN A 127 19.71 -8.56 -19.33
N PHE A 128 19.09 -9.52 -18.63
CA PHE A 128 19.39 -9.83 -17.22
C PHE A 128 19.93 -11.26 -17.02
N VAL A 129 19.79 -12.14 -18.00
CA VAL A 129 20.19 -13.54 -17.91
C VAL A 129 21.08 -13.92 -19.09
N ASP A 130 22.39 -14.03 -18.84
CA ASP A 130 23.41 -14.35 -19.87
C ASP A 130 23.26 -15.74 -20.53
N LYS A 131 22.45 -16.63 -19.95
CA LYS A 131 22.27 -18.01 -20.44
C LYS A 131 20.79 -18.30 -20.66
N LYS A 132 20.47 -18.82 -21.85
CA LYS A 132 19.13 -19.39 -22.13
C LYS A 132 18.72 -20.30 -20.99
N LEU A 133 17.51 -20.09 -20.47
CA LEU A 133 16.99 -20.90 -19.38
C LEU A 133 17.09 -22.39 -19.74
N PRO A 134 17.60 -23.25 -18.83
CA PRO A 134 17.75 -24.66 -19.12
C PRO A 134 16.39 -25.33 -19.37
N GLY A 135 16.31 -26.12 -20.45
CA GLY A 135 15.20 -27.05 -20.70
C GLY A 135 13.94 -26.49 -21.37
N SER A 136 14.08 -25.71 -22.46
CA SER A 136 12.95 -25.23 -23.28
C SER A 136 11.79 -24.61 -22.48
N ARG A 137 12.11 -23.89 -21.41
CA ARG A 137 11.13 -23.19 -20.58
C ARG A 137 10.73 -21.88 -21.24
N GLU A 138 9.43 -21.65 -21.34
CA GLU A 138 8.85 -20.36 -21.71
C GLU A 138 8.79 -19.46 -20.47
N ILE A 139 9.16 -18.20 -20.64
CA ILE A 139 9.07 -17.20 -19.57
C ILE A 139 7.68 -16.59 -19.65
N THR A 140 6.91 -16.70 -18.57
CA THR A 140 5.54 -16.16 -18.49
C THR A 140 5.48 -14.88 -17.69
N ASP A 141 6.44 -14.66 -16.78
CA ASP A 141 6.62 -13.42 -16.06
C ASP A 141 8.09 -13.10 -15.73
N PHE A 142 8.38 -11.81 -15.59
CA PHE A 142 9.70 -11.26 -15.25
C PHE A 142 9.50 -10.07 -14.31
N GLY A 143 10.38 -9.90 -13.34
CA GLY A 143 10.30 -8.76 -12.44
C GLY A 143 11.60 -8.44 -11.74
N PHE A 144 11.67 -7.23 -11.21
CA PHE A 144 12.82 -6.74 -10.47
C PHE A 144 12.36 -5.90 -9.29
N GLN A 145 13.20 -5.87 -8.26
CA GLN A 145 12.97 -5.10 -7.05
C GLN A 145 14.17 -4.20 -6.79
N PHE A 146 13.91 -2.96 -6.41
CA PHE A 146 14.94 -2.09 -5.85
C PHE A 146 14.38 -1.27 -4.69
N SER A 147 15.29 -0.64 -3.95
CA SER A 147 14.93 0.29 -2.87
C SER A 147 15.74 1.57 -3.05
N ALA A 148 15.06 2.69 -2.85
CA ALA A 148 15.64 4.01 -2.96
C ALA A 148 15.43 4.79 -1.65
N ARG A 149 16.34 5.70 -1.37
CA ARG A 149 16.24 6.64 -0.25
C ARG A 149 16.30 8.05 -0.79
N ASN A 150 15.27 8.84 -0.52
CA ASN A 150 15.30 10.27 -0.81
C ASN A 150 15.98 10.98 0.36
N GLU A 151 17.22 11.43 0.16
CA GLU A 151 18.00 12.09 1.22
C GLU A 151 17.38 13.40 1.70
N LYS A 152 16.64 14.12 0.83
CA LYS A 152 16.03 15.41 1.19
C LYS A 152 14.81 15.26 2.08
N SER A 153 13.96 14.27 1.80
CA SER A 153 12.73 14.03 2.57
C SER A 153 12.88 12.97 3.66
N GLY A 154 14.01 12.24 3.69
CA GLY A 154 14.19 11.09 4.57
C GLY A 154 13.29 9.89 4.22
N ARG A 155 12.55 9.97 3.10
CA ARG A 155 11.62 8.93 2.64
C ARG A 155 12.36 7.71 2.12
N PHE A 156 11.87 6.54 2.50
CA PHE A 156 12.33 5.26 1.98
C PHE A 156 11.28 4.69 1.04
N GLU A 157 11.73 4.19 -0.10
CA GLU A 157 10.86 3.69 -1.15
C GLU A 157 11.31 2.29 -1.54
N ARG A 158 10.35 1.39 -1.70
CA ARG A 158 10.58 0.07 -2.28
C ARG A 158 9.64 -0.11 -3.44
N TYR A 159 10.23 -0.45 -4.59
CA TYR A 159 9.50 -0.76 -5.80
C TYR A 159 9.76 -2.21 -6.17
N PHE A 160 8.70 -2.90 -6.53
CA PHE A 160 8.77 -4.17 -7.23
C PHE A 160 7.91 -4.06 -8.49
N PHE A 161 8.52 -4.40 -9.61
CA PHE A 161 7.89 -4.35 -10.92
C PHE A 161 7.79 -5.77 -11.46
N LYS A 162 6.59 -6.17 -11.86
CA LYS A 162 6.34 -7.45 -12.51
C LYS A 162 5.68 -7.23 -13.86
N ILE A 163 6.29 -7.75 -14.91
CA ILE A 163 5.78 -7.72 -16.27
C ILE A 163 5.16 -9.09 -16.54
N ALA A 164 3.88 -9.07 -16.91
CA ALA A 164 3.15 -10.22 -17.40
C ALA A 164 2.81 -9.96 -18.87
N ALA A 165 3.44 -10.73 -19.76
CA ALA A 165 3.17 -10.62 -21.18
C ALA A 165 1.70 -11.02 -21.49
N PRO A 166 1.08 -10.42 -22.51
CA PRO A 166 1.66 -9.45 -23.43
C PRO A 166 1.49 -7.97 -23.03
N LEU A 167 0.84 -7.58 -21.93
CA LEU A 167 0.34 -6.18 -21.82
C LEU A 167 0.35 -5.52 -20.43
N GLU A 168 0.70 -6.25 -19.36
CA GLU A 168 0.50 -5.72 -18.00
C GLU A 168 1.81 -5.58 -17.24
N LEU A 169 2.05 -4.38 -16.70
CA LEU A 169 3.05 -4.14 -15.68
C LEU A 169 2.34 -3.89 -14.35
N ILE A 170 2.74 -4.64 -13.34
CA ILE A 170 2.28 -4.47 -11.96
C ILE A 170 3.42 -3.84 -11.18
N ALA A 171 3.17 -2.67 -10.59
CA ALA A 171 4.06 -1.99 -9.68
C ALA A 171 3.54 -2.15 -8.24
N HIS A 172 4.30 -2.87 -7.41
CA HIS A 172 4.11 -2.93 -5.97
C HIS A 172 5.02 -1.90 -5.32
N VAL A 173 4.43 -0.84 -4.77
CA VAL A 173 5.17 0.31 -4.25
C VAL A 173 4.91 0.48 -2.76
N ASN A 174 5.98 0.68 -1.99
CA ASN A 174 5.91 0.92 -0.56
C ASN A 174 6.68 2.22 -0.26
N HIS A 175 5.97 3.26 0.18
CA HIS A 175 6.57 4.51 0.63
C HIS A 175 6.53 4.57 2.15
N HIS A 176 7.67 4.84 2.77
CA HIS A 176 7.81 4.99 4.21
C HIS A 176 8.38 6.36 4.58
N TYR A 177 7.70 7.03 5.51
CA TYR A 177 8.02 8.34 6.06
C TYR A 177 8.38 8.19 7.55
N THR A 178 9.45 8.84 7.97
CA THR A 178 9.97 8.78 9.35
C THR A 178 9.48 9.92 10.25
N GLU A 179 8.40 10.60 9.85
CA GLU A 179 7.77 11.65 10.65
C GLU A 179 7.17 11.04 11.92
N ARG A 180 7.34 11.74 13.05
CA ARG A 180 6.92 11.22 14.37
C ARG A 180 5.50 11.58 14.78
N SER A 181 4.83 12.39 13.98
CA SER A 181 3.42 12.75 14.17
C SER A 181 2.63 12.38 12.92
N VAL A 182 1.37 11.97 13.11
CA VAL A 182 0.47 11.75 11.99
C VAL A 182 0.21 13.08 11.28
N PRO A 183 0.44 13.18 9.96
CA PRO A 183 0.13 14.38 9.20
C PRO A 183 -1.37 14.70 9.24
N LYS A 184 -1.71 15.98 9.03
CA LYS A 184 -3.11 16.37 8.79
C LYS A 184 -3.67 15.66 7.56
N GLU A 185 -4.99 15.47 7.53
CA GLU A 185 -5.67 14.73 6.45
C GLU A 185 -5.33 15.28 5.07
N GLU A 186 -5.30 16.59 4.89
CA GLU A 186 -4.96 17.24 3.62
C GLU A 186 -3.54 16.89 3.17
N ARG A 187 -2.58 16.93 4.09
CA ARG A 187 -1.19 16.56 3.79
C ARG A 187 -1.07 15.08 3.48
N LEU A 188 -1.79 14.23 4.20
CA LEU A 188 -1.78 12.79 3.95
C LEU A 188 -2.39 12.45 2.58
N LYS A 189 -3.43 13.20 2.14
CA LYS A 189 -3.99 13.11 0.78
C LYS A 189 -2.98 13.53 -0.28
N GLU A 190 -2.28 14.65 -0.07
CA GLU A 190 -1.22 15.10 -0.98
C GLU A 190 -0.11 14.04 -1.12
N LEU A 191 0.34 13.47 0.00
CA LEU A 191 1.38 12.44 -0.02
C LEU A 191 0.90 11.14 -0.68
N PHE A 192 -0.34 10.71 -0.43
CA PHE A 192 -0.93 9.55 -1.10
C PHE A 192 -1.01 9.77 -2.62
N ALA A 193 -1.45 10.95 -3.04
CA ALA A 193 -1.47 11.34 -4.45
C ALA A 193 -0.08 11.37 -5.08
N ALA A 194 0.89 11.95 -4.38
CA ALA A 194 2.27 12.00 -4.82
C ALA A 194 2.84 10.59 -5.02
N CYS A 195 2.64 9.66 -4.08
CA CYS A 195 3.09 8.27 -4.24
C CYS A 195 2.50 7.59 -5.49
N TYR A 196 1.21 7.79 -5.75
CA TYR A 196 0.55 7.23 -6.93
C TYR A 196 1.10 7.82 -8.24
N ASN A 197 1.35 9.14 -8.28
CA ASN A 197 1.79 9.84 -9.49
C ASN A 197 3.30 9.74 -9.75
N GLU A 198 4.14 9.82 -8.71
CA GLU A 198 5.60 9.71 -8.84
C GLU A 198 6.04 8.33 -9.36
N THR A 199 5.22 7.29 -9.16
CA THR A 199 5.46 5.98 -9.77
C THR A 199 5.48 6.07 -11.30
N ASP A 200 4.74 7.02 -11.91
CA ASP A 200 4.76 7.22 -13.37
C ASP A 200 6.15 7.64 -13.85
N GLU A 201 6.80 8.56 -13.14
CA GLU A 201 8.16 9.02 -13.46
C GLU A 201 9.17 7.85 -13.38
N VAL A 202 9.00 6.97 -12.39
CA VAL A 202 9.81 5.75 -12.29
C VAL A 202 9.57 4.83 -13.47
N ILE A 203 8.30 4.63 -13.87
CA ILE A 203 7.96 3.82 -15.05
C ILE A 203 8.51 4.41 -16.34
N GLU A 204 8.39 5.72 -16.53
CA GLU A 204 8.89 6.42 -17.71
C GLU A 204 10.42 6.39 -17.81
N ALA A 205 11.12 6.33 -16.69
CA ALA A 205 12.57 6.17 -16.64
C ALA A 205 13.05 4.74 -16.96
N LEU A 206 12.15 3.75 -16.97
CA LEU A 206 12.50 2.38 -17.35
C LEU A 206 12.58 2.31 -18.88
N ASN A 207 13.77 2.00 -19.39
CA ASN A 207 14.00 1.78 -20.81
C ASN A 207 13.48 0.38 -21.21
N PHE A 208 12.19 0.30 -21.54
CA PHE A 208 11.58 -0.87 -22.17
C PHE A 208 11.28 -0.60 -23.66
#